data_AF-A0A953EAL4-F1
#
_entry.id   AF-A0A953EAL4-F1
#
_cell.length_a   1.000
_cell.length_b   1.000
_cell.length_c   1.000
_cell.angle_alpha   90.00
_cell.angle_beta   90.00
_cell.angle_gamma   90.00
#
_symmetry.space_group_name_H-M   'P 1'
#
loop_
_entity.id
_entity.type
_entity.pdbx_description
1 polymer ?
#
loop_
_entity_poly.entity_id
_entity_poly.type
_entity_poly.pdbx_seq_one_letter_code
_entity_poly.pdbx_strand_id
1 'polypeptide(L)'
;MARIVLDRRGNPAGCYLGHVCPLGVFRVLQIIAAPRGAEVVTDDVLAHAWQLGAVVVTGKGQPEMQEALQLRRCYFRSGGFTLVHSHSPELIDALCGADAFANGLAGETWIRLIGGDFSRATVPTPTHLDT
;
A
#
# COMPACT_ATOMS: atom_id res chain seq x y z
N MET A 1 -12.19 0.29 -2.06
CA MET A 1 -12.75 1.55 -1.51
C MET A 1 -11.75 2.67 -1.75
N ALA A 2 -12.14 3.70 -2.51
CA ALA A 2 -11.31 4.89 -2.75
C ALA A 2 -11.84 6.07 -1.92
N ARG A 3 -10.95 6.93 -1.43
CA ARG A 3 -11.32 8.10 -0.62
C ARG A 3 -10.42 9.28 -0.91
N ILE A 4 -11.02 10.46 -1.03
CA ILE A 4 -10.34 11.76 -1.08
C ILE A 4 -10.31 12.32 0.35
N VAL A 5 -9.16 12.83 0.75
CA VAL A 5 -8.94 13.45 2.06
C VAL A 5 -8.89 14.96 1.88
N LEU A 6 -9.61 15.68 2.71
CA LEU A 6 -9.65 17.13 2.71
C LEU A 6 -8.91 17.69 3.93
N ASP A 7 -8.25 18.82 3.77
CA ASP A 7 -7.68 19.59 4.88
C ASP A 7 -8.78 20.31 5.68
N ARG A 8 -8.39 21.02 6.75
CA ARG A 8 -9.32 21.79 7.60
C ARG A 8 -10.01 22.95 6.86
N ARG A 9 -9.49 23.36 5.71
CA ARG A 9 -10.04 24.42 4.85
C ARG A 9 -10.91 23.85 3.72
N GLY A 10 -11.06 22.52 3.64
CA GLY A 10 -11.83 21.84 2.60
C GLY A 10 -11.07 21.60 1.29
N ASN A 11 -9.77 21.85 1.22
CA ASN A 11 -8.97 21.58 0.03
C ASN A 11 -8.50 20.12 -0.01
N PRO A 12 -8.31 19.51 -1.18
CA PRO A 12 -7.72 18.18 -1.28
C PRO A 12 -6.32 18.11 -0.66
N ALA A 13 -6.18 17.34 0.41
CA ALA A 13 -4.90 17.04 1.06
C ALA A 13 -4.24 15.77 0.48
N GLY A 14 -5.04 14.91 -0.17
CA GLY A 14 -4.57 13.69 -0.80
C GLY A 14 -5.70 12.70 -1.04
N CYS A 15 -5.36 11.46 -1.37
CA CYS A 15 -6.30 10.38 -1.55
C CYS A 15 -5.66 9.03 -1.29
N TYR A 16 -6.50 8.01 -1.09
CA TYR A 16 -6.04 6.63 -1.00
C TYR A 16 -7.08 5.65 -1.52
N LEU A 17 -6.58 4.46 -1.87
CA LEU A 17 -7.35 3.31 -2.31
C LEU A 17 -6.97 2.13 -1.41
N GLY A 18 -7.97 1.47 -0.83
CA GLY A 18 -7.76 0.27 -0.03
C GLY A 18 -8.99 -0.63 0.04
N HIS A 19 -8.84 -1.79 0.67
CA HIS A 19 -9.95 -2.70 0.92
C HIS A 19 -9.76 -3.44 2.23
N VAL A 20 -10.87 -3.89 2.82
CA VAL A 20 -10.83 -4.77 3.99
C VAL A 20 -10.55 -6.20 3.52
N CYS A 21 -9.64 -6.87 4.21
CA CYS A 21 -9.36 -8.29 4.07
C CYS A 21 -9.97 -9.06 5.26
N PRO A 22 -10.06 -10.40 5.19
CA PRO A 22 -10.38 -11.22 6.35
C PRO A 22 -9.50 -10.88 7.57
N LEU A 23 -10.01 -11.18 8.76
CA LEU A 23 -9.34 -10.92 10.05
C LEU A 23 -9.12 -9.43 10.37
N GLY A 24 -9.90 -8.53 9.76
CA GLY A 24 -9.89 -7.10 10.11
C GLY A 24 -8.65 -6.35 9.61
N VAL A 25 -8.00 -6.82 8.55
CA VAL A 25 -6.87 -6.10 7.94
C VAL A 25 -7.40 -5.08 6.93
N PHE A 26 -7.15 -3.79 7.13
CA PHE A 26 -7.36 -2.79 6.08
C PHE A 26 -6.09 -2.67 5.24
N ARG A 27 -6.17 -3.12 3.99
CA ARG A 27 -5.05 -3.08 3.05
C ARG A 27 -5.15 -1.84 2.16
N VAL A 28 -4.26 -0.89 2.39
CA VAL A 28 -4.03 0.28 1.53
C VAL A 28 -3.19 -0.17 0.34
N LEU A 29 -3.76 -0.05 -0.85
CA LEU A 29 -3.11 -0.37 -2.12
C LEU A 29 -2.30 0.82 -2.62
N GLN A 30 -2.82 2.03 -2.41
CA GLN A 30 -2.17 3.27 -2.82
C GLN A 30 -2.58 4.41 -1.90
N ILE A 31 -1.62 5.28 -1.64
CA ILE A 31 -1.79 6.54 -0.92
C ILE A 31 -1.04 7.61 -1.70
N ILE A 32 -1.62 8.81 -1.76
CA ILE A 32 -1.05 9.98 -2.42
C ILE A 32 -1.35 11.16 -1.50
N ALA A 33 -0.33 11.96 -1.21
CA ALA A 33 -0.47 13.19 -0.45
C ALA A 33 -0.08 14.40 -1.30
N ALA A 34 -0.83 15.49 -1.19
CA ALA A 34 -0.38 16.79 -1.65
C ALA A 34 0.85 17.23 -0.82
N PRO A 35 1.65 18.20 -1.26
CA PRO A 35 2.73 18.77 -0.46
C PRO A 35 2.21 19.17 0.94
N ARG A 36 2.83 18.65 1.99
CA ARG A 36 2.43 18.85 3.41
C ARG A 36 1.10 18.18 3.82
N GLY A 37 0.48 17.38 2.95
CA GLY A 37 -0.76 16.64 3.24
C GLY A 37 -0.53 15.28 3.92
N ALA A 38 0.72 14.79 3.96
CA ALA A 38 1.07 13.45 4.44
C ALA A 38 0.48 13.13 5.83
N GLU A 39 0.55 14.07 6.76
CA GLU A 39 0.00 13.91 8.10
C GLU A 39 -1.53 13.77 8.09
N VAL A 40 -2.22 14.66 7.38
CA VAL A 40 -3.69 14.67 7.30
C VAL A 40 -4.20 13.39 6.65
N VAL A 41 -3.55 12.94 5.57
CA VAL A 41 -3.91 11.70 4.89
C VAL A 41 -3.65 10.48 5.77
N THR A 42 -2.53 10.45 6.51
CA THR A 42 -2.23 9.36 7.45
C THR A 42 -3.29 9.27 8.55
N ASP A 43 -3.65 10.39 9.14
CA ASP A 43 -4.66 10.45 10.20
C ASP A 43 -6.04 10.00 9.69
N ASP A 44 -6.43 10.44 8.49
CA ASP A 44 -7.70 10.01 7.89
C ASP A 44 -7.72 8.50 7.58
N VAL A 45 -6.64 7.94 7.04
CA VAL A 45 -6.53 6.48 6.79
C VAL A 45 -6.71 5.68 8.08
N LEU A 46 -6.00 6.08 9.14
CA LEU A 46 -6.06 5.38 10.42
C LEU A 46 -7.46 5.51 11.06
N ALA A 47 -8.05 6.70 11.03
CA ALA A 47 -9.39 6.95 11.55
C ALA A 47 -10.46 6.17 10.77
N HIS A 48 -10.36 6.14 9.44
CA HIS A 48 -11.29 5.40 8.60
C HIS A 48 -11.14 3.89 8.79
N ALA A 49 -9.92 3.37 8.89
CA ALA A 49 -9.68 1.96 9.19
C ALA A 49 -10.29 1.57 10.55
N TRP A 50 -10.14 2.43 11.56
CA TRP A 50 -10.77 2.25 12.87
C TRP A 50 -12.30 2.19 12.76
N GLN A 51 -12.93 3.11 12.00
CA GLN A 51 -14.38 3.12 11.76
C GLN A 51 -14.87 1.85 11.06
N LEU A 52 -14.04 1.24 10.21
CA LEU A 52 -14.32 -0.03 9.56
C LEU A 52 -14.13 -1.25 10.47
N GLY A 53 -13.71 -1.07 11.72
CA GLY A 53 -13.40 -2.14 12.66
C GLY A 53 -12.10 -2.89 12.31
N ALA A 54 -11.20 -2.27 11.55
CA ALA A 54 -9.93 -2.88 11.23
C ALA A 54 -9.01 -2.93 12.46
N VAL A 55 -8.37 -4.07 12.67
CA VAL A 55 -7.39 -4.30 13.74
C VAL A 55 -5.97 -3.90 13.31
N VAL A 56 -5.73 -3.83 12.00
CA VAL A 56 -4.43 -3.45 11.45
C VAL A 56 -4.58 -2.80 10.08
N VAL A 57 -3.76 -1.78 9.83
CA VAL A 57 -3.57 -1.18 8.51
C VAL A 57 -2.28 -1.69 7.91
N THR A 58 -2.33 -2.17 6.67
CA THR A 58 -1.15 -2.59 5.91
C THR A 58 -1.09 -1.83 4.61
N GLY A 59 0.11 -1.49 4.16
CA GLY A 59 0.32 -0.76 2.92
C GLY A 59 1.80 -0.63 2.61
N LYS A 60 2.11 0.00 1.48
CA LYS A 60 3.48 0.36 1.13
C LYS A 60 3.84 1.68 1.81
N GLY A 61 5.02 1.74 2.41
CA GLY A 61 5.63 2.99 2.82
C GLY A 61 6.17 3.72 1.58
N GLN A 62 5.95 5.03 1.51
CA GLN A 62 6.57 5.90 0.51
C GLN A 62 7.48 6.92 1.22
N PRO A 63 8.61 7.33 0.62
CA PRO A 63 9.52 8.30 1.23
C PRO A 63 8.82 9.59 1.69
N GLU A 64 7.95 10.13 0.85
CA GLU A 64 7.13 11.33 1.12
C GLU A 64 6.18 11.19 2.32
N MET A 65 5.86 9.96 2.72
CA MET A 65 4.96 9.64 3.84
C MET A 65 5.71 9.17 5.10
N GLN A 66 7.03 8.98 4.99
CA GLN A 66 7.81 8.27 6.00
C GLN A 66 7.81 8.99 7.36
N GLU A 67 7.98 10.31 7.37
CA GLU A 67 7.94 11.10 8.61
C GLU A 67 6.57 11.01 9.29
N ALA A 68 5.49 11.24 8.54
CA ALA A 68 4.13 11.17 9.05
C ALA A 68 3.84 9.79 9.67
N LEU A 69 4.17 8.70 8.96
CA LEU A 69 3.98 7.34 9.44
C LEU A 69 4.83 7.02 10.68
N GLN A 70 6.09 7.46 10.74
CA GLN A 70 6.95 7.27 11.91
C GLN A 70 6.41 7.98 13.15
N LEU A 71 5.90 9.21 13.00
CA LEU A 71 5.28 9.96 14.10
C LEU A 71 4.03 9.27 14.65
N ARG A 72 3.29 8.51 13.83
CA ARG A 72 2.16 7.66 14.26
C ARG A 72 2.60 6.26 14.72
N ARG A 73 3.90 6.02 14.91
CA ARG A 73 4.48 4.74 15.35
C ARG A 73 4.14 3.57 14.43
N CYS A 74 3.94 3.84 13.14
CA CYS A 74 3.80 2.79 12.15
C CYS A 74 5.14 2.06 11.97
N TYR A 75 5.08 0.72 11.91
CA TYR A 75 6.26 -0.11 11.73
C TYR A 75 6.49 -0.41 10.25
N PHE A 76 7.75 -0.34 9.82
CA PHE A 76 8.15 -0.68 8.46
C PHE A 76 8.83 -2.05 8.45
N ARG A 77 8.43 -2.90 7.50
CA ARG A 77 9.07 -4.19 7.22
C ARG A 77 9.55 -4.21 5.78
N SER A 78 10.74 -4.74 5.54
CA SER A 78 11.18 -5.02 4.17
C SER A 78 10.25 -6.08 3.56
N GLY A 79 9.57 -5.71 2.47
CA GLY A 79 8.66 -6.59 1.75
C GLY A 79 9.27 -7.27 0.53
N GLY A 80 10.53 -6.95 0.21
CA GLY A 80 11.22 -7.33 -1.01
C GLY A 80 12.03 -6.17 -1.58
N PHE A 81 12.89 -6.48 -2.56
CA PHE A 81 13.66 -5.48 -3.32
C PHE A 81 13.21 -5.54 -4.77
N THR A 82 13.11 -4.37 -5.41
CA THR A 82 12.81 -4.25 -6.83
C THR A 82 14.10 -3.98 -7.59
N LEU A 83 14.43 -4.86 -8.55
CA LEU A 83 15.58 -4.69 -9.43
C LEU A 83 15.13 -4.03 -10.73
N VAL A 84 15.76 -2.91 -11.06
CA VAL A 84 15.46 -2.14 -12.27
C VAL A 84 16.64 -2.25 -13.23
N HIS A 85 16.35 -2.54 -14.50
CA HIS A 85 17.34 -2.52 -15.58
C HIS A 85 16.76 -1.73 -16.77
N SER A 86 17.54 -0.79 -17.29
CA SER A 86 17.17 0.05 -18.44
C SER A 86 18.44 0.47 -19.17
N HIS A 87 18.37 0.55 -20.50
CA HIS A 87 19.42 1.17 -21.32
C HIS A 87 19.39 2.69 -21.27
N SER A 88 18.25 3.30 -20.90
CA SER A 88 18.13 4.74 -20.69
C SER A 88 18.49 5.09 -19.24
N PRO A 89 19.57 5.86 -19.01
CA PRO A 89 19.94 6.34 -17.68
C PRO A 89 18.87 7.24 -17.05
N GLU A 90 18.17 8.04 -17.86
CA GLU A 90 17.11 8.94 -17.41
C GLU A 90 15.97 8.19 -16.69
N LEU A 91 15.66 6.98 -17.15
CA LEU A 91 14.67 6.11 -16.51
C LEU A 91 15.17 5.52 -15.18
N ILE A 92 16.46 5.20 -15.09
CA ILE A 92 17.06 4.73 -13.83
C ILE A 92 17.06 5.86 -12.81
N ASP A 93 17.46 7.07 -13.21
CA ASP A 93 17.52 8.23 -12.34
C ASP A 93 16.12 8.61 -11.83
N ALA A 94 15.10 8.62 -12.68
CA ALA A 94 13.73 8.89 -12.26
C ALA A 94 13.21 7.88 -11.22
N LEU A 95 13.54 6.59 -11.37
CA LEU A 95 13.15 5.55 -10.42
C LEU A 95 13.91 5.64 -9.09
N CYS A 96 15.21 5.92 -9.13
CA CYS A 96 16.05 6.07 -7.95
C CYS A 96 15.80 7.38 -7.20
N GLY A 97 15.44 8.45 -7.91
CA GLY A 97 15.16 9.78 -7.37
C GLY A 97 13.79 9.94 -6.72
N ALA A 98 12.95 8.89 -6.75
CA ALA A 98 11.53 8.94 -6.37
C ALA A 98 10.66 9.86 -7.25
N ASP A 99 11.15 10.20 -8.45
CA ASP A 99 10.41 10.99 -9.46
C ASP A 99 9.54 10.11 -10.37
N ALA A 100 9.59 8.78 -10.19
CA ALA A 100 8.75 7.81 -10.88
C ALA A 100 7.99 6.92 -9.89
N PHE A 101 6.72 6.64 -10.21
CA PHE A 101 5.89 5.72 -9.43
C PHE A 101 6.21 4.26 -9.77
N ALA A 102 6.98 3.60 -8.91
CA ALA A 102 7.10 2.14 -8.86
C ALA A 102 6.47 1.63 -7.56
N ASN A 103 5.18 1.33 -7.59
CA ASN A 103 4.42 0.87 -6.43
C ASN A 103 3.57 -0.36 -6.75
N GLY A 104 2.76 -0.81 -5.79
CA GLY A 104 1.90 -1.97 -5.95
C GLY A 104 0.93 -1.90 -7.16
N LEU A 105 0.40 -0.71 -7.46
CA LEU A 105 -0.46 -0.49 -8.64
C LEU A 105 0.37 -0.38 -9.93
N ALA A 106 1.55 0.23 -9.85
CA ALA A 106 2.46 0.50 -10.96
C ALA A 106 3.59 -0.54 -11.11
N GLY A 107 3.36 -1.81 -10.71
CA GLY A 107 4.25 -2.92 -11.08
C GLY A 107 4.37 -4.06 -10.05
N GLU A 108 4.35 -3.77 -8.75
CA GLU A 108 4.81 -4.77 -7.76
C GLU A 108 3.75 -5.79 -7.34
N THR A 109 2.47 -5.42 -7.27
CA THR A 109 1.40 -6.30 -6.74
C THR A 109 0.76 -7.19 -7.81
N TRP A 110 0.99 -6.89 -9.10
CA TRP A 110 0.51 -7.73 -10.20
C TRP A 110 1.32 -9.02 -10.35
N ILE A 111 2.55 -9.03 -9.83
CA ILE A 111 3.40 -10.21 -9.78
C ILE A 111 3.19 -10.87 -8.41
N ARG A 112 2.54 -12.05 -8.38
CA ARG A 112 2.26 -12.78 -7.12
C ARG A 112 3.51 -13.09 -6.27
N LEU A 113 4.71 -12.96 -6.85
CA LEU A 113 5.99 -13.10 -6.15
C LEU A 113 6.14 -12.07 -5.00
N ILE A 114 5.53 -10.88 -5.12
CA ILE A 114 5.58 -9.84 -4.09
C ILE A 114 4.15 -9.55 -3.62
N GLY A 115 3.80 -10.08 -2.45
CA GLY A 115 2.51 -9.83 -1.79
C GLY A 115 1.36 -10.75 -2.19
N GLY A 116 1.60 -11.74 -3.05
CA GLY A 116 0.69 -12.86 -3.26
C GLY A 116 0.82 -13.90 -2.16
N ASP A 117 -0.30 -14.45 -1.71
CA ASP A 117 -0.32 -15.64 -0.87
C ASP A 117 -0.32 -16.88 -1.76
N PHE A 118 0.78 -17.64 -1.75
CA PHE A 118 0.88 -18.92 -2.48
C PHE A 118 0.08 -20.03 -1.78
N SER A 119 -0.26 -19.88 -0.49
CA SER A 119 -1.05 -20.86 0.26
C SER A 119 -2.54 -20.86 -0.16
N ARG A 120 -2.97 -19.85 -0.93
CA ARG A 120 -4.32 -19.75 -1.50
C ARG A 120 -4.42 -20.29 -2.94
N ALA A 121 -3.47 -21.12 -3.38
CA ALA A 121 -3.79 -22.10 -4.41
C ALA A 121 -4.66 -23.16 -3.72
N THR A 122 -5.92 -23.25 -4.13
CA THR A 122 -6.83 -24.31 -3.68
C THR A 122 -6.13 -25.64 -3.88
N VAL A 123 -5.60 -26.25 -2.81
CA VAL A 123 -5.24 -27.65 -2.84
C VAL A 123 -6.58 -28.37 -3.04
N PRO A 124 -6.80 -29.07 -4.17
CA PRO A 124 -8.03 -29.82 -4.33
C PRO A 124 -8.11 -30.81 -3.16
N THR A 125 -9.19 -30.73 -2.40
CA THR A 125 -9.50 -31.71 -1.35
C THR A 125 -9.37 -33.09 -1.99
N PRO A 126 -8.51 -33.99 -1.47
CA PRO A 126 -8.42 -35.33 -2.03
C PRO A 126 -9.78 -35.98 -1.85
N THR A 127 -10.48 -36.20 -2.95
CA THR A 127 -11.65 -37.07 -2.98
C THR A 127 -11.14 -38.45 -2.58
N HIS A 128 -11.49 -38.90 -1.38
CA HIS A 128 -11.34 -40.31 -1.03
C HIS A 128 -12.05 -41.11 -2.13
N LEU A 129 -11.28 -41.87 -2.92
CA LEU A 129 -11.86 -42.97 -3.68
C LEU A 129 -12.17 -44.07 -2.67
N ASP A 130 -13.47 -44.25 -2.42
CA ASP A 130 -14.00 -45.48 -1.88
C ASP A 130 -13.59 -46.64 -2.79
N THR A 131 -12.79 -47.56 -2.25
CA THR A 131 -12.72 -48.98 -2.64
C THR A 131 -12.26 -49.80 -1.45
#